data_AF-A0AAV5XSM6-F1
#
_entry.id   AF-A0AAV5XSM6-F1
#
_cell.length_a   1.000
_cell.length_b   1.000
_cell.length_c   1.000
_cell.angle_alpha   90.00
_cell.angle_beta   90.00
_cell.angle_gamma   90.00
#
_symmetry.space_group_name_H-M   'P 1'
#
loop_
_entity.id
_entity.type
_entity.pdbx_description
1 polymer ?
#
loop_
_entity_poly.entity_id
_entity_poly.type
_entity_poly.pdbx_seq_one_letter_code
_entity_poly.pdbx_strand_id
1 'polypeptide(L)'
;VRCAFTNTMGTAAYRGAGRPEAAFFIERMMDLLAAQAGLDPAEVRRLNFVPRERFPYETAVGTSYDSGNYAGALEALLERAGGGALRAEQQRRRAAGALIGIGLASYVEMCGFVDEETSDVVVDADGRVTVQTGASSHGQGHETSFAQLVADELGIPVDGVTVIHGDTRIVRKGVGTFGSRSIARGGMAAVANARRIADKARLIAAHLLEARADDVVNDAGAFRVRGVPDRRVSWTQVAAAAHGGALPAGIEPGLESREEFVGQGLLYPFGAHLAMVEVDRETGRVRVLRYVTVDDSGPIVNPLLAAGQVHGGLAQGIGQALFERAVHDEAGQLLSGSLMDYAIPKADDLPAFETGHTVTPSPRTALGVKGIGESATIGSTPAIANAVLDALRPLGIRHLDIPLTPARIWRAITDAGRRHAG
;
A
#
# COMPACT_ATOMS: atom_id res chain seq x y z
N VAL A 1 17.56 -19.45 2.95
CA VAL A 1 18.15 -18.41 2.07
C VAL A 1 19.67 -18.49 2.16
N ARG A 2 20.41 -18.37 1.06
CA ARG A 2 21.88 -18.24 1.07
C ARG A 2 22.23 -16.80 0.73
N CYS A 3 23.06 -16.16 1.54
CA CYS A 3 23.57 -14.81 1.29
C CYS A 3 25.07 -14.90 1.01
N ALA A 4 25.56 -14.10 0.07
CA ALA A 4 26.98 -14.02 -0.27
C ALA A 4 27.40 -12.56 -0.37
N PHE A 5 28.65 -12.28 0.02
CA PHE A 5 29.26 -10.97 -0.20
C PHE A 5 29.79 -10.87 -1.64
N THR A 6 29.64 -9.69 -2.23
CA THR A 6 30.15 -9.35 -3.57
C THR A 6 30.90 -8.03 -3.52
N ASN A 7 31.80 -7.78 -4.48
CA ASN A 7 32.52 -6.50 -4.62
C ASN A 7 31.66 -5.42 -5.31
N THR A 8 30.37 -5.33 -4.98
CA THR A 8 29.41 -4.35 -5.50
C THR A 8 28.78 -3.58 -4.35
N MET A 9 27.98 -2.54 -4.65
CA MET A 9 27.17 -1.87 -3.62
C MET A 9 26.28 -2.89 -2.88
N GLY A 10 26.14 -2.71 -1.56
CA GLY A 10 25.28 -3.56 -0.75
C GLY A 10 23.81 -3.44 -1.14
N THR A 11 23.11 -4.58 -1.22
CA THR A 11 21.67 -4.61 -1.49
C THR A 11 20.91 -3.92 -0.35
N ALA A 12 19.97 -3.05 -0.72
CA ALA A 12 19.10 -2.35 0.22
C ALA A 12 17.63 -2.50 -0.21
N ALA A 13 16.72 -2.07 0.66
CA ALA A 13 15.30 -2.11 0.37
C ALA A 13 14.91 -1.10 -0.71
N TYR A 14 14.33 -1.59 -1.80
CA TYR A 14 13.43 -0.83 -2.66
C TYR A 14 12.02 -1.37 -2.42
N ARG A 15 11.03 -0.47 -2.51
CA ARG A 15 9.61 -0.67 -2.22
C ARG A 15 9.16 -2.14 -2.32
N GLY A 16 8.85 -2.76 -1.17
CA GLY A 16 8.46 -4.16 -1.06
C GLY A 16 9.54 -5.10 -0.50
N ALA A 17 10.84 -4.74 -0.53
CA ALA A 17 11.94 -5.43 0.18
C ALA A 17 11.81 -6.97 0.31
N GLY A 18 12.05 -7.71 -0.78
CA GLY A 18 11.93 -9.18 -0.81
C GLY A 18 10.52 -9.71 -1.16
N ARG A 19 9.47 -8.90 -0.95
CA ARG A 19 8.09 -9.26 -1.31
C ARG A 19 7.84 -9.26 -2.82
N PRO A 20 8.34 -8.30 -3.62
CA PRO A 20 8.24 -8.36 -5.08
C PRO A 20 8.89 -9.63 -5.65
N GLU A 21 10.01 -10.08 -5.09
CA GLU A 21 10.71 -11.31 -5.50
C GLU A 21 9.90 -12.56 -5.16
N ALA A 22 9.33 -12.62 -3.95
CA ALA A 22 8.45 -13.71 -3.54
C ALA A 22 7.18 -13.78 -4.40
N ALA A 23 6.54 -12.63 -4.64
CA ALA A 23 5.37 -12.50 -5.51
C ALA A 23 5.70 -12.87 -6.95
N PHE A 24 6.84 -12.41 -7.48
CA PHE A 24 7.32 -12.78 -8.80
C PHE A 24 7.47 -14.28 -8.94
N PHE A 25 8.14 -14.92 -7.99
CA PHE A 25 8.36 -16.37 -8.04
C PHE A 25 7.03 -17.15 -8.03
N ILE A 26 6.14 -16.86 -7.07
CA ILE A 26 4.88 -17.62 -6.96
C ILE A 26 3.95 -17.35 -8.13
N GLU A 27 3.82 -16.10 -8.58
CA GLU A 27 2.91 -15.76 -9.68
C GLU A 27 3.41 -16.21 -11.05
N ARG A 28 4.74 -16.32 -11.24
CA ARG A 28 5.31 -17.00 -12.40
C ARG A 28 4.98 -18.50 -12.38
N MET A 29 5.10 -19.14 -11.22
CA MET A 29 4.77 -20.56 -11.07
C MET A 29 3.28 -20.83 -11.30
N MET A 30 2.38 -19.98 -10.81
CA MET A 30 0.94 -20.09 -11.05
C MET A 30 0.62 -20.13 -12.56
N ASP A 31 1.20 -19.23 -13.35
CA ASP A 31 0.98 -19.15 -14.79
C ASP A 31 1.65 -20.28 -15.58
N LEU A 32 2.77 -20.83 -15.08
CA LEU A 32 3.40 -22.03 -15.64
C LEU A 32 2.58 -23.29 -15.33
N LEU A 33 2.03 -23.40 -14.12
CA LEU A 33 1.13 -24.49 -13.74
C LEU A 33 -0.15 -24.44 -14.59
N ALA A 34 -0.76 -23.26 -14.74
CA ALA A 34 -1.92 -23.06 -15.61
C ALA A 34 -1.64 -23.49 -17.05
N ALA A 35 -0.45 -23.14 -17.58
CA ALA A 35 0.02 -23.60 -18.87
C ALA A 35 0.01 -25.12 -19.00
N GLN A 36 0.65 -25.77 -18.04
CA GLN A 36 0.93 -27.19 -18.07
C GLN A 36 -0.34 -28.00 -17.88
N ALA A 37 -1.28 -27.48 -17.07
CA ALA A 37 -2.57 -28.11 -16.80
C ALA A 37 -3.64 -27.78 -17.85
N GLY A 38 -3.39 -26.84 -18.77
CA GLY A 38 -4.39 -26.38 -19.74
C GLY A 38 -5.56 -25.61 -19.09
N LEU A 39 -5.31 -24.93 -17.97
CA LEU A 39 -6.31 -24.19 -17.21
C LEU A 39 -6.17 -22.68 -17.43
N ASP A 40 -7.25 -21.93 -17.23
CA ASP A 40 -7.18 -20.47 -17.18
C ASP A 40 -6.37 -20.04 -15.93
N PRO A 41 -5.45 -19.07 -16.04
CA PRO A 41 -4.64 -18.63 -14.90
C PRO A 41 -5.45 -18.08 -13.71
N ALA A 42 -6.63 -17.50 -13.94
CA ALA A 42 -7.52 -17.08 -12.86
C ALA A 42 -8.11 -18.29 -12.13
N GLU A 43 -8.44 -19.36 -12.85
CA GLU A 43 -9.01 -20.58 -12.26
C GLU A 43 -8.00 -21.30 -11.35
N VAL A 44 -6.74 -21.37 -11.77
CA VAL A 44 -5.67 -21.93 -10.91
C VAL A 44 -5.57 -21.15 -9.60
N ARG A 45 -5.68 -19.82 -9.64
CA ARG A 45 -5.67 -18.99 -8.43
C ARG A 45 -6.89 -19.25 -7.54
N ARG A 46 -8.10 -19.30 -8.11
CA ARG A 46 -9.35 -19.60 -7.37
C ARG A 46 -9.26 -20.91 -6.59
N LEU A 47 -8.79 -21.97 -7.23
CA LEU A 47 -8.67 -23.30 -6.61
C LEU A 47 -7.69 -23.33 -5.43
N ASN A 48 -6.75 -22.39 -5.36
CA ASN A 48 -5.66 -22.40 -4.39
C ASN A 48 -5.72 -21.25 -3.36
N PHE A 49 -6.67 -20.31 -3.49
CA PHE A 49 -6.81 -19.23 -2.51
C PHE A 49 -7.25 -19.76 -1.15
N VAL A 50 -6.73 -19.12 -0.10
CA VAL A 50 -7.24 -19.29 1.26
C VAL A 50 -8.67 -18.73 1.31
N PRO A 51 -9.69 -19.53 1.68
CA PRO A 51 -11.06 -19.04 1.84
C PRO A 51 -11.15 -18.00 2.96
N ARG A 52 -12.07 -17.04 2.81
CA ARG A 52 -12.26 -15.92 3.75
C ARG A 52 -12.53 -16.39 5.19
N GLU A 53 -13.22 -17.52 5.34
CA GLU A 53 -13.64 -18.09 6.62
C GLU A 53 -12.47 -18.73 7.39
N ARG A 54 -11.30 -18.89 6.75
CA ARG A 54 -10.10 -19.46 7.37
C ARG A 54 -9.16 -18.43 7.99
N PHE A 55 -9.50 -17.14 7.96
CA PHE A 55 -8.69 -16.11 8.60
C PHE A 55 -9.04 -15.93 10.09
N PRO A 56 -8.05 -15.71 10.98
CA PRO A 56 -6.61 -15.62 10.70
C PRO A 56 -6.02 -16.96 10.26
N TYR A 57 -5.12 -16.92 9.28
CA TYR A 57 -4.59 -18.12 8.60
C TYR A 57 -3.09 -18.28 8.83
N GLU A 58 -2.68 -19.40 9.42
CA GLU A 58 -1.27 -19.77 9.56
C GLU A 58 -0.76 -20.43 8.28
N THR A 59 0.25 -19.82 7.66
CA THR A 59 0.91 -20.33 6.46
C THR A 59 1.87 -21.46 6.80
N ALA A 60 2.20 -22.28 5.80
CA ALA A 60 3.17 -23.37 5.95
C ALA A 60 4.60 -22.92 6.35
N VAL A 61 4.88 -21.61 6.31
CA VAL A 61 6.17 -21.01 6.67
C VAL A 61 6.13 -20.26 8.01
N GLY A 62 5.05 -20.42 8.79
CA GLY A 62 4.93 -19.92 10.17
C GLY A 62 4.39 -18.50 10.31
N THR A 63 3.98 -17.87 9.21
CA THR A 63 3.39 -16.52 9.21
C THR A 63 1.88 -16.58 9.41
N SER A 64 1.29 -15.74 10.26
CA SER A 64 -0.15 -15.68 10.54
C SER A 64 -0.83 -14.47 9.89
N TYR A 65 -1.55 -14.71 8.80
CA TYR A 65 -2.31 -13.70 8.06
C TYR A 65 -3.52 -13.21 8.86
N ASP A 66 -3.80 -11.91 8.83
CA ASP A 66 -4.78 -11.26 9.70
C ASP A 66 -6.22 -11.37 9.19
N SER A 67 -6.46 -11.01 7.93
CA SER A 67 -7.76 -11.09 7.25
C SER A 67 -7.59 -11.05 5.72
N GLY A 68 -8.48 -11.70 4.97
CA GLY A 68 -8.42 -11.70 3.51
C GLY A 68 -9.71 -12.17 2.82
N ASN A 69 -9.99 -11.58 1.65
CA ASN A 69 -11.00 -12.06 0.69
C ASN A 69 -10.41 -12.08 -0.72
N TYR A 70 -9.48 -13.02 -0.94
CA TYR A 70 -8.66 -13.06 -2.16
C TYR A 70 -9.49 -13.33 -3.41
N ALA A 71 -10.46 -14.24 -3.33
CA ALA A 71 -11.40 -14.49 -4.41
C ALA A 71 -12.19 -13.22 -4.75
N GLY A 72 -12.67 -12.47 -3.75
CA GLY A 72 -13.38 -11.21 -3.96
C GLY A 72 -12.53 -10.16 -4.71
N ALA A 73 -11.25 -10.00 -4.35
CA ALA A 73 -10.36 -9.08 -5.05
C ALA A 73 -10.09 -9.52 -6.50
N LEU A 74 -9.90 -10.82 -6.74
CA LEU A 74 -9.73 -11.35 -8.10
C LEU A 74 -11.00 -11.14 -8.96
N GLU A 75 -12.19 -11.43 -8.43
CA GLU A 75 -13.44 -11.22 -9.18
C GLU A 75 -13.67 -9.73 -9.49
N ALA A 76 -13.44 -8.84 -8.51
CA ALA A 76 -13.56 -7.41 -8.72
C ALA A 76 -12.58 -6.91 -9.80
N LEU A 77 -11.36 -7.48 -9.86
CA LEU A 77 -10.39 -7.19 -10.92
C LEU A 77 -10.91 -7.66 -12.28
N LEU A 78 -11.38 -8.91 -12.39
CA LEU A 78 -11.84 -9.49 -13.65
C LEU A 78 -13.08 -8.77 -14.19
N GLU A 79 -14.00 -8.39 -13.32
CA GLU A 79 -15.17 -7.58 -13.67
C GLU A 79 -14.74 -6.23 -14.26
N ARG A 80 -13.85 -5.50 -13.56
CA ARG A 80 -13.28 -4.22 -14.06
C ARG A 80 -12.52 -4.39 -15.37
N ALA A 81 -11.83 -5.52 -15.55
CA ALA A 81 -11.12 -5.83 -16.78
C ALA A 81 -12.06 -6.19 -17.95
N GLY A 82 -13.38 -6.29 -17.74
CA GLY A 82 -14.36 -6.61 -18.78
C GLY A 82 -14.59 -8.11 -18.98
N GLY A 83 -14.22 -8.93 -17.99
CA GLY A 83 -14.46 -10.37 -17.97
C GLY A 83 -13.93 -11.09 -19.23
N GLY A 84 -14.80 -11.89 -19.85
CA GLY A 84 -14.46 -12.68 -21.05
C GLY A 84 -14.12 -11.86 -22.29
N ALA A 85 -14.52 -10.57 -22.35
CA ALA A 85 -14.26 -9.72 -23.51
C ALA A 85 -12.76 -9.52 -23.76
N LEU A 86 -11.96 -9.46 -22.70
CA LEU A 86 -10.51 -9.29 -22.79
C LEU A 86 -9.83 -10.49 -23.47
N ARG A 87 -10.26 -11.72 -23.12
CA ARG A 87 -9.75 -12.95 -23.74
C ARG A 87 -10.18 -13.07 -25.21
N ALA A 88 -11.42 -12.69 -25.52
CA ALA A 88 -11.90 -12.65 -26.91
C ALA A 88 -11.08 -11.67 -27.76
N GLU A 89 -10.76 -10.49 -27.21
CA GLU A 89 -9.93 -9.49 -27.88
C GLU A 89 -8.49 -9.99 -28.11
N GLN A 90 -7.89 -10.64 -27.11
CA GLN A 90 -6.58 -11.29 -27.27
C GLN A 90 -6.58 -12.32 -28.40
N GLN A 91 -7.57 -13.21 -28.44
CA GLN A 91 -7.67 -14.24 -29.48
C GLN A 91 -7.83 -13.63 -30.88
N ARG A 92 -8.69 -12.62 -31.01
CA ARG A 92 -8.91 -11.89 -32.26
C ARG A 92 -7.61 -11.25 -32.78
N ARG A 93 -6.86 -10.57 -31.92
CA ARG A 93 -5.59 -9.93 -32.30
C ARG A 93 -4.48 -10.94 -32.59
N ARG A 94 -4.42 -12.04 -31.84
CA ARG A 94 -3.50 -13.16 -32.12
C ARG A 94 -3.78 -13.82 -33.47
N ALA A 95 -5.05 -14.00 -33.84
CA ALA A 95 -5.44 -14.52 -35.15
C ALA A 95 -4.99 -13.60 -36.30
N ALA A 96 -4.88 -12.28 -36.04
CA ALA A 96 -4.30 -11.31 -36.96
C ALA A 96 -2.77 -11.22 -36.91
N GLY A 97 -2.08 -12.12 -36.19
CA GLY A 97 -0.62 -12.22 -36.13
C GLY A 97 0.06 -11.41 -35.02
N ALA A 98 -0.69 -10.64 -34.22
CA ALA A 98 -0.14 -9.84 -33.14
C ALA A 98 0.25 -10.71 -31.92
N LEU A 99 1.35 -10.36 -31.25
CA LEU A 99 1.78 -11.01 -30.01
C LEU A 99 1.14 -10.30 -28.82
N ILE A 100 -0.11 -10.66 -28.52
CA ILE A 100 -0.86 -10.11 -27.38
C ILE A 100 -0.79 -11.04 -26.19
N GLY A 101 -0.51 -10.49 -25.02
CA GLY A 101 -0.47 -11.22 -23.76
C GLY A 101 -1.31 -10.56 -22.69
N ILE A 102 -1.90 -11.39 -21.82
CA ILE A 102 -2.63 -10.97 -20.63
C ILE A 102 -2.01 -11.69 -19.45
N GLY A 103 -1.46 -10.91 -18.51
CA GLY A 103 -0.86 -11.41 -17.29
C GLY A 103 -1.73 -11.09 -16.10
N LEU A 104 -1.84 -12.06 -15.19
CA LEU A 104 -2.47 -11.89 -13.88
C LEU A 104 -1.40 -11.96 -12.80
N ALA A 105 -1.56 -11.20 -11.73
CA ALA A 105 -0.81 -11.40 -10.51
C ALA A 105 -1.70 -11.15 -9.29
N SER A 106 -1.74 -12.07 -8.34
CA SER A 106 -2.32 -11.87 -7.01
C SER A 106 -1.22 -11.85 -5.98
N TYR A 107 -1.26 -10.89 -5.06
CA TYR A 107 -0.23 -10.76 -4.03
C TYR A 107 -0.86 -10.73 -2.64
N VAL A 108 -0.08 -11.19 -1.67
CA VAL A 108 -0.28 -10.90 -0.25
C VAL A 108 0.97 -10.16 0.21
N GLU A 109 0.79 -8.96 0.72
CA GLU A 109 1.85 -8.16 1.32
C GLU A 109 1.96 -8.49 2.82
N MET A 110 3.09 -8.15 3.42
CA MET A 110 3.29 -8.10 4.85
C MET A 110 3.75 -6.69 5.21
N CYS A 111 3.01 -6.00 6.07
CA CYS A 111 3.31 -4.64 6.49
C CYS A 111 3.17 -4.44 8.00
N GLY A 112 3.48 -3.23 8.47
CA GLY A 112 3.38 -2.90 9.89
C GLY A 112 4.54 -3.44 10.72
N PHE A 113 5.72 -3.63 10.14
CA PHE A 113 6.90 -4.08 10.89
C PHE A 113 7.20 -3.21 12.10
N VAL A 114 7.76 -3.81 13.16
CA VAL A 114 8.06 -3.17 14.45
C VAL A 114 6.78 -2.62 15.09
N ASP A 115 6.35 -3.25 16.18
CA ASP A 115 5.06 -2.94 16.80
C ASP A 115 5.05 -1.55 17.45
N GLU A 116 6.19 -1.09 17.96
CA GLU A 116 6.32 0.21 18.62
C GLU A 116 6.25 1.38 17.63
N GLU A 117 5.48 2.40 17.97
CA GLU A 117 5.55 3.72 17.34
C GLU A 117 5.01 4.80 18.28
N THR A 118 5.33 6.06 18.00
CA THR A 118 4.89 7.22 18.75
C THR A 118 4.17 8.22 17.84
N SER A 119 3.06 8.76 18.32
CA SER A 119 2.42 9.95 17.76
C SER A 119 1.72 10.68 18.89
N ASP A 120 2.43 11.65 19.46
CA ASP A 120 1.93 12.46 20.57
C ASP A 120 0.91 13.46 20.03
N VAL A 121 -0.17 13.70 20.78
CA VAL A 121 -1.20 14.69 20.43
C VAL A 121 -1.24 15.73 21.53
N VAL A 122 -1.01 17.00 21.16
CA VAL A 122 -0.94 18.15 22.08
C VAL A 122 -1.98 19.17 21.65
N VAL A 123 -2.77 19.66 22.60
CA VAL A 123 -3.72 20.75 22.41
C VAL A 123 -3.26 21.97 23.21
N ASP A 124 -2.91 23.03 22.50
CA ASP A 124 -2.47 24.30 23.09
C ASP A 124 -3.64 25.05 23.76
N ALA A 125 -3.33 26.05 24.59
CA ALA A 125 -4.34 26.81 25.33
C ALA A 125 -5.35 27.56 24.44
N ASP A 126 -5.00 27.86 23.18
CA ASP A 126 -5.90 28.45 22.19
C ASP A 126 -6.78 27.42 21.45
N GLY A 127 -6.56 26.13 21.70
CA GLY A 127 -7.28 25.01 21.08
C GLY A 127 -6.65 24.46 19.81
N ARG A 128 -5.47 24.95 19.39
CA ARG A 128 -4.73 24.36 18.26
C ARG A 128 -4.23 22.96 18.61
N VAL A 129 -4.30 22.05 17.65
CA VAL A 129 -3.87 20.66 17.83
C VAL A 129 -2.60 20.40 17.04
N THR A 130 -1.61 19.81 17.70
CA THR A 130 -0.36 19.37 17.09
C THR A 130 -0.17 17.87 17.28
N VAL A 131 0.06 17.15 16.19
CA VAL A 131 0.47 15.75 16.17
C VAL A 131 1.99 15.69 15.96
N GLN A 132 2.73 15.17 16.92
CA GLN A 132 4.18 14.98 16.82
C GLN A 132 4.46 13.49 16.62
N THR A 133 4.80 13.09 15.39
CA THR A 133 4.87 11.68 15.01
C THR A 133 6.30 11.21 14.72
N GLY A 134 6.58 9.98 15.14
CA GLY A 134 7.79 9.24 14.80
C GLY A 134 7.85 8.78 13.34
N ALA A 135 6.70 8.70 12.65
CA ALA A 135 6.67 8.42 11.21
C ALA A 135 7.19 9.63 10.43
N SER A 136 8.07 9.42 9.44
CA SER A 136 8.68 10.51 8.67
C SER A 136 8.23 10.47 7.21
N SER A 137 7.58 11.55 6.77
CA SER A 137 7.04 11.65 5.42
C SER A 137 8.13 11.99 4.39
N HIS A 138 8.30 11.12 3.40
CA HIS A 138 8.98 11.33 2.13
C HIS A 138 8.00 11.44 0.93
N GLY A 139 6.76 11.92 1.13
CA GLY A 139 5.79 12.18 0.04
C GLY A 139 4.53 11.29 -0.01
N GLN A 140 4.25 10.48 1.02
CA GLN A 140 2.99 9.71 1.12
C GLN A 140 1.82 10.55 1.66
N GLY A 141 2.09 11.75 2.20
CA GLY A 141 1.06 12.65 2.72
C GLY A 141 0.63 12.31 4.15
N HIS A 142 1.56 11.94 5.03
CA HIS A 142 1.25 11.77 6.46
C HIS A 142 0.70 13.06 7.09
N GLU A 143 1.18 14.22 6.64
CA GLU A 143 0.74 15.53 7.13
C GLU A 143 -0.76 15.73 6.94
N THR A 144 -1.31 15.27 5.82
CA THR A 144 -2.75 15.30 5.55
C THR A 144 -3.47 14.15 6.24
N SER A 145 -3.01 12.91 6.06
CA SER A 145 -3.74 11.74 6.53
C SER A 145 -3.80 11.62 8.05
N PHE A 146 -2.74 12.00 8.78
CA PHE A 146 -2.77 11.98 10.24
C PHE A 146 -3.58 13.15 10.80
N ALA A 147 -3.55 14.31 10.14
CA ALA A 147 -4.44 15.42 10.47
C ALA A 147 -5.91 15.01 10.32
N GLN A 148 -6.28 14.32 9.23
CA GLN A 148 -7.63 13.80 9.02
C GLN A 148 -8.06 12.83 10.14
N LEU A 149 -7.21 11.85 10.47
CA LEU A 149 -7.48 10.88 11.52
C LEU A 149 -7.72 11.54 12.90
N VAL A 150 -6.89 12.50 13.26
CA VAL A 150 -7.00 13.20 14.55
C VAL A 150 -8.18 14.18 14.54
N ALA A 151 -8.41 14.88 13.42
CA ALA A 151 -9.52 15.80 13.28
C ALA A 151 -10.88 15.08 13.41
N ASP A 152 -11.03 13.91 12.78
CA ASP A 152 -12.22 13.07 12.88
C ASP A 152 -12.44 12.60 14.33
N GLU A 153 -11.38 12.15 15.00
CA GLU A 153 -11.47 11.67 16.40
C GLU A 153 -11.80 12.80 17.39
N LEU A 154 -11.29 14.01 17.15
CA LEU A 154 -11.55 15.18 17.99
C LEU A 154 -12.79 15.98 17.54
N GLY A 155 -13.42 15.62 16.42
CA GLY A 155 -14.58 16.34 15.87
C GLY A 155 -14.29 17.81 15.50
N ILE A 156 -13.08 18.12 15.04
CA ILE A 156 -12.64 19.48 14.65
C ILE A 156 -12.32 19.57 13.16
N PRO A 157 -12.25 20.77 12.56
CA PRO A 157 -11.77 20.92 11.19
C PRO A 157 -10.33 20.44 11.04
N VAL A 158 -10.02 19.79 9.91
CA VAL A 158 -8.66 19.29 9.61
C VAL A 158 -7.60 20.39 9.61
N ASP A 159 -7.95 21.61 9.19
CA ASP A 159 -7.07 22.79 9.21
C ASP A 159 -6.70 23.24 10.63
N GLY A 160 -7.39 22.72 11.66
CA GLY A 160 -7.07 22.91 13.06
C GLY A 160 -5.97 21.98 13.58
N VAL A 161 -5.49 21.03 12.76
CA VAL A 161 -4.48 20.03 13.13
C VAL A 161 -3.20 20.25 12.34
N THR A 162 -2.09 20.47 13.05
CA THR A 162 -0.74 20.50 12.48
C THR A 162 -0.04 19.18 12.75
N VAL A 163 0.66 18.63 11.75
CA VAL A 163 1.45 17.40 11.91
C VAL A 163 2.93 17.74 11.77
N ILE A 164 3.72 17.35 12.77
CA ILE A 164 5.18 17.54 12.82
C ILE A 164 5.85 16.18 12.81
N HIS A 165 6.82 16.00 11.92
CA HIS A 165 7.68 14.83 11.85
C HIS A 165 9.12 15.24 11.46
N GLY A 166 10.09 14.35 11.70
CA GLY A 166 11.47 14.52 11.21
C GLY A 166 12.40 15.42 12.03
N ASP A 167 11.89 16.32 12.89
CA ASP A 167 12.73 17.08 13.84
C ASP A 167 12.85 16.34 15.18
N THR A 168 14.00 15.72 15.44
CA THR A 168 14.26 14.94 16.67
C THR A 168 14.41 15.78 17.92
N ARG A 169 14.40 17.12 17.81
CA ARG A 169 14.28 18.01 18.98
C ARG A 169 12.83 18.17 19.44
N ILE A 170 11.87 17.93 18.55
CA ILE A 170 10.43 18.03 18.82
C ILE A 170 9.84 16.63 19.01
N VAL A 171 10.14 15.72 18.09
CA VAL A 171 9.66 14.34 18.12
C VAL A 171 10.54 13.52 19.07
N ARG A 172 9.97 13.11 20.20
CA ARG A 172 10.71 12.42 21.28
C ARG A 172 11.34 11.08 20.87
N LYS A 173 10.66 10.33 20.01
CA LYS A 173 10.98 8.94 19.65
C LYS A 173 10.19 8.58 18.40
N GLY A 174 10.75 7.69 17.59
CA GLY A 174 10.07 7.14 16.43
C GLY A 174 10.84 5.99 15.81
N VAL A 175 10.12 5.09 15.16
CA VAL A 175 10.76 4.03 14.33
C VAL A 175 10.92 4.51 12.89
N GLY A 176 10.04 5.40 12.44
CA GLY A 176 10.09 5.98 11.10
C GLY A 176 9.20 5.24 10.10
N THR A 177 9.41 5.58 8.83
CA THR A 177 8.53 5.17 7.72
C THR A 177 9.25 4.23 6.77
N PHE A 178 8.77 2.98 6.76
CA PHE A 178 9.14 1.90 5.84
C PHE A 178 8.11 0.77 5.99
N GLY A 179 8.17 -0.29 5.17
CA GLY A 179 7.38 -1.50 5.41
C GLY A 179 5.86 -1.26 5.47
N SER A 180 5.37 -0.28 4.71
CA SER A 180 3.99 0.23 4.70
C SER A 180 3.39 0.46 6.10
N ARG A 181 4.19 0.84 7.10
CA ARG A 181 3.78 0.82 8.52
C ARG A 181 3.08 2.08 9.03
N SER A 182 3.24 3.23 8.38
CA SER A 182 2.93 4.53 8.99
C SER A 182 1.48 4.67 9.46
N ILE A 183 0.48 4.34 8.63
CA ILE A 183 -0.94 4.43 9.01
C ILE A 183 -1.29 3.40 10.10
N ALA A 184 -0.78 2.18 9.96
CA ALA A 184 -1.02 1.08 10.88
C ALA A 184 -0.37 1.26 12.27
N ARG A 185 0.69 2.08 12.33
CA ARG A 185 1.46 2.35 13.55
C ARG A 185 1.29 3.80 13.99
N GLY A 186 1.96 4.74 13.33
CA GLY A 186 1.88 6.17 13.65
C GLY A 186 0.45 6.73 13.58
N GLY A 187 -0.31 6.39 12.55
CA GLY A 187 -1.71 6.79 12.42
C GLY A 187 -2.57 6.25 13.55
N MET A 188 -2.46 4.96 13.88
CA MET A 188 -3.19 4.36 15.01
C MET A 188 -2.72 4.89 16.37
N ALA A 189 -1.44 5.24 16.52
CA ALA A 189 -0.93 5.91 17.70
C ALA A 189 -1.55 7.30 17.86
N ALA A 190 -1.66 8.07 16.78
CA ALA A 190 -2.28 9.39 16.77
C ALA A 190 -3.78 9.28 17.13
N VAL A 191 -4.50 8.31 16.57
CA VAL A 191 -5.91 8.03 16.92
C VAL A 191 -6.05 7.66 18.39
N ALA A 192 -5.20 6.76 18.91
CA ALA A 192 -5.26 6.34 20.31
C ALA A 192 -5.00 7.52 21.28
N ASN A 193 -4.04 8.39 20.96
CA ASN A 193 -3.75 9.59 21.76
C ASN A 193 -4.85 10.66 21.61
N ALA A 194 -5.42 10.83 20.42
CA ALA A 194 -6.58 11.71 20.20
C ALA A 194 -7.81 11.26 21.01
N ARG A 195 -8.07 9.96 21.12
CA ARG A 195 -9.14 9.41 21.98
C ARG A 195 -8.98 9.81 23.44
N ARG A 196 -7.77 9.66 23.97
CA ARG A 196 -7.47 10.05 25.36
C ARG A 196 -7.65 11.55 25.59
N ILE A 197 -7.27 12.37 24.61
CA ILE A 197 -7.55 13.81 24.62
C ILE A 197 -9.05 14.08 24.63
N ALA A 198 -9.82 13.43 23.75
CA ALA A 198 -11.27 13.59 23.68
C ALA A 198 -11.95 13.19 25.00
N ASP A 199 -11.52 12.11 25.64
CA ASP A 199 -12.02 11.67 26.94
C ASP A 199 -11.72 12.70 28.04
N LYS A 200 -10.47 13.17 28.13
CA LYS A 200 -10.08 14.21 29.10
C LYS A 200 -10.85 15.51 28.86
N ALA A 201 -10.98 15.92 27.60
CA ALA A 201 -11.71 17.11 27.19
C ALA A 201 -13.20 17.02 27.53
N ARG A 202 -13.83 15.84 27.36
CA ARG A 202 -15.22 15.59 27.76
C ARG A 202 -15.43 15.77 29.26
N LEU A 203 -14.50 15.31 30.10
CA LEU A 203 -14.57 15.48 31.56
C LEU A 203 -14.47 16.96 31.96
N ILE A 204 -13.56 17.71 31.34
CA ILE A 204 -13.41 19.15 31.58
C ILE A 204 -14.65 19.90 31.08
N ALA A 205 -15.15 19.58 29.89
CA ALA A 205 -16.37 20.18 29.36
C ALA A 205 -17.58 19.92 30.25
N ALA A 206 -17.72 18.71 30.80
CA ALA A 206 -18.77 18.36 31.74
C ALA A 206 -18.69 19.20 33.02
N HIS A 207 -17.49 19.44 33.53
CA HIS A 207 -17.26 20.32 34.67
C HIS A 207 -17.70 21.76 34.36
N LEU A 208 -17.28 22.32 33.22
CA LEU A 208 -17.65 23.67 32.79
C LEU A 208 -19.17 23.82 32.52
N LEU A 209 -19.81 22.75 32.06
CA LEU A 209 -21.25 22.71 31.80
C LEU A 209 -22.07 22.33 33.05
N GLU A 210 -21.43 22.07 34.19
CA GLU A 210 -22.10 21.54 35.39
C GLU A 210 -23.03 20.35 35.07
N ALA A 211 -22.54 19.43 34.23
CA ALA A 211 -23.27 18.29 33.71
C ALA A 211 -22.55 16.98 34.00
N ARG A 212 -23.24 15.84 33.85
CA ARG A 212 -22.58 14.53 33.90
C ARG A 212 -21.81 14.32 32.60
N ALA A 213 -20.61 13.73 32.69
CA ALA A 213 -19.79 13.49 31.51
C ALA A 213 -20.49 12.62 30.46
N ASP A 214 -21.32 11.66 30.86
CA ASP A 214 -22.04 10.77 29.95
C ASP A 214 -23.16 11.47 29.17
N ASP A 215 -23.59 12.62 29.66
CA ASP A 215 -24.55 13.49 28.97
C ASP A 215 -23.85 14.47 28.02
N VAL A 216 -22.51 14.58 28.05
CA VAL A 216 -21.75 15.46 27.17
C VAL A 216 -21.35 14.73 25.88
N VAL A 217 -21.72 15.33 24.75
CA VAL A 217 -21.32 14.88 23.41
C VAL A 217 -20.47 15.95 22.74
N ASN A 218 -19.45 15.50 22.02
CA ASN A 218 -18.72 16.35 21.08
C ASN A 218 -19.44 16.29 19.73
N ASP A 219 -19.91 17.44 19.24
CA ASP A 219 -20.50 17.56 17.91
C ASP A 219 -20.23 18.94 17.32
N ALA A 220 -19.91 18.97 16.03
CA ALA A 220 -19.59 20.17 15.28
C ALA A 220 -18.52 21.09 15.93
N GLY A 221 -17.44 20.50 16.49
CA GLY A 221 -16.34 21.25 17.08
C GLY A 221 -16.63 21.86 18.46
N ALA A 222 -17.68 21.39 19.14
CA ALA A 222 -18.01 21.84 20.49
C ALA A 222 -18.57 20.70 21.35
N PHE A 223 -18.41 20.84 22.66
CA PHE A 223 -19.00 19.95 23.66
C PHE A 223 -20.34 20.50 24.11
N ARG A 224 -21.38 19.67 24.14
CA ARG A 224 -22.73 20.07 24.56
C ARG A 224 -23.43 19.00 25.37
N VAL A 225 -24.42 19.40 26.16
CA VAL A 225 -25.30 18.46 26.87
C VAL A 225 -26.34 17.87 25.90
N ARG A 226 -26.51 16.55 25.92
CA ARG A 226 -27.49 15.83 25.10
C ARG A 226 -28.89 16.37 25.36
N GLY A 227 -29.59 16.75 24.28
CA GLY A 227 -30.94 17.31 24.36
C GLY A 227 -31.00 18.80 24.72
N VAL A 228 -29.88 19.47 25.02
CA VAL A 228 -29.83 20.90 25.34
C VAL A 228 -28.71 21.59 24.53
N PRO A 229 -28.90 21.78 23.21
CA PRO A 229 -27.84 22.25 22.30
C PRO A 229 -27.29 23.65 22.61
N ASP A 230 -28.07 24.49 23.30
CA ASP A 230 -27.65 25.83 23.69
C ASP A 230 -26.64 25.85 24.84
N ARG A 231 -26.56 24.77 25.64
CA ARG A 231 -25.53 24.60 26.68
C ARG A 231 -24.32 23.92 26.08
N ARG A 232 -23.38 24.71 25.57
CA ARG A 232 -22.15 24.25 24.93
C ARG A 232 -20.91 25.01 25.38
N VAL A 233 -19.76 24.33 25.32
CA VAL A 233 -18.42 24.91 25.44
C VAL A 233 -17.58 24.50 24.24
N SER A 234 -16.78 25.43 23.73
CA SER A 234 -15.86 25.19 22.61
C SER A 234 -14.60 24.44 23.05
N TRP A 235 -13.88 23.86 22.08
CA TRP A 235 -12.53 23.32 22.31
C TRP A 235 -11.57 24.35 22.92
N THR A 236 -11.60 25.61 22.47
CA THR A 236 -10.78 26.69 23.03
C THR A 236 -11.09 26.94 24.51
N GLN A 237 -12.38 26.93 24.91
CA GLN A 237 -12.75 27.09 26.33
C GLN A 237 -12.29 25.90 27.18
N VAL A 238 -12.42 24.68 26.65
CA VAL A 238 -11.95 23.46 27.32
C VAL A 238 -10.42 23.47 27.47
N ALA A 239 -9.69 23.83 26.40
CA ALA A 239 -8.24 23.94 26.44
C ALA A 239 -7.78 25.03 27.42
N ALA A 240 -8.38 26.23 27.37
CA ALA A 240 -8.08 27.31 28.29
C ALA A 240 -8.33 26.90 29.76
N ALA A 241 -9.40 26.17 30.05
CA ALA A 241 -9.66 25.62 31.39
C ALA A 241 -8.60 24.58 31.79
N ALA A 242 -8.20 23.71 30.86
CA ALA A 242 -7.19 22.68 31.09
C ALA A 242 -5.82 23.26 31.48
N HIS A 243 -5.44 24.36 30.83
CA HIS A 243 -4.16 25.05 31.09
C HIS A 243 -4.25 26.08 32.23
N GLY A 244 -5.43 26.67 32.47
CA GLY A 244 -5.68 27.67 33.51
C GLY A 244 -5.99 27.11 34.90
N GLY A 245 -6.13 25.79 35.05
CA GLY A 245 -6.35 25.12 36.34
C GLY A 245 -7.80 25.05 36.80
N ALA A 246 -8.78 25.40 35.95
CA ALA A 246 -10.20 25.25 36.21
C ALA A 246 -10.64 23.79 35.93
N LEU A 247 -10.10 22.86 36.70
CA LEU A 247 -10.19 21.42 36.45
C LEU A 247 -11.04 20.71 37.50
N PRO A 248 -11.82 19.67 37.12
CA PRO A 248 -12.41 18.78 38.09
C PRO A 248 -11.33 18.03 38.88
N ALA A 249 -11.68 17.62 40.10
CA ALA A 249 -10.75 16.92 40.99
C ALA A 249 -10.19 15.64 40.34
N GLY A 250 -8.87 15.44 40.45
CA GLY A 250 -8.18 14.27 39.91
C GLY A 250 -7.79 14.36 38.43
N ILE A 251 -8.06 15.48 37.75
CA ILE A 251 -7.58 15.74 36.39
C ILE A 251 -6.33 16.61 36.44
N GLU A 252 -5.24 16.09 35.87
CA GLU A 252 -3.97 16.81 35.74
C GLU A 252 -4.10 18.00 34.77
N PRO A 253 -3.35 19.11 34.98
CA PRO A 253 -3.30 20.24 34.05
C PRO A 253 -2.83 19.89 32.62
N GLY A 254 -3.13 20.80 31.69
CA GLY A 254 -2.80 20.67 30.28
C GLY A 254 -3.73 19.72 29.50
N LEU A 255 -3.55 19.66 28.19
CA LEU A 255 -4.35 18.83 27.30
C LEU A 255 -3.47 18.14 26.25
N GLU A 256 -2.70 17.15 26.71
CA GLU A 256 -1.77 16.37 25.90
C GLU A 256 -1.86 14.88 26.22
N SER A 257 -1.56 14.04 25.23
CA SER A 257 -1.42 12.58 25.40
C SER A 257 -0.18 12.12 24.64
N ARG A 258 0.76 11.51 25.38
CA ARG A 258 2.06 11.02 24.87
C ARG A 258 2.26 9.52 25.13
N GLU A 259 1.18 8.76 25.21
CA GLU A 259 1.29 7.32 25.45
C GLU A 259 1.94 6.61 24.27
N GLU A 260 2.77 5.61 24.58
CA GLU A 260 3.35 4.75 23.55
C GLU A 260 2.28 3.84 22.94
N PHE A 261 2.39 3.61 21.64
CA PHE A 261 1.54 2.68 20.92
C PHE A 261 2.31 1.41 20.60
N VAL A 262 1.73 0.26 20.93
CA VAL A 262 2.25 -1.06 20.59
C VAL A 262 1.23 -1.75 19.69
N GLY A 263 1.66 -2.01 18.47
CA GLY A 263 0.92 -2.78 17.48
C GLY A 263 0.64 -4.22 17.89
N GLN A 264 -0.31 -4.85 17.20
CA GLN A 264 -0.68 -6.25 17.44
C GLN A 264 -0.16 -7.17 16.33
N GLY A 265 1.14 -7.07 16.03
CA GLY A 265 1.79 -7.85 14.98
C GLY A 265 1.49 -7.34 13.56
N LEU A 266 2.01 -8.09 12.59
CA LEU A 266 1.99 -7.74 11.17
C LEU A 266 0.58 -7.70 10.57
N LEU A 267 0.42 -6.97 9.48
CA LEU A 267 -0.83 -6.87 8.72
C LEU A 267 -0.62 -7.36 7.29
N TYR A 268 -1.69 -7.85 6.66
CA TYR A 268 -1.59 -8.51 5.35
C TYR A 268 -2.57 -7.88 4.36
N PRO A 269 -2.21 -6.72 3.77
CA PRO A 269 -2.90 -6.20 2.60
C PRO A 269 -2.67 -7.15 1.43
N PHE A 270 -3.61 -7.16 0.49
CA PHE A 270 -3.57 -8.08 -0.64
C PHE A 270 -4.24 -7.42 -1.84
N GLY A 271 -4.07 -8.02 -3.00
CA GLY A 271 -4.70 -7.49 -4.20
C GLY A 271 -4.46 -8.36 -5.42
N ALA A 272 -5.01 -7.90 -6.54
CA ALA A 272 -4.88 -8.55 -7.82
C ALA A 272 -4.63 -7.50 -8.91
N HIS A 273 -3.75 -7.85 -9.85
CA HIS A 273 -3.35 -7.02 -10.97
C HIS A 273 -3.56 -7.76 -12.29
N LEU A 274 -3.92 -7.01 -13.32
CA LEU A 274 -4.01 -7.47 -14.69
C LEU A 274 -3.26 -6.51 -15.60
N ALA A 275 -2.39 -7.06 -16.44
CA ALA A 275 -1.74 -6.31 -17.52
C ALA A 275 -2.09 -6.93 -18.86
N MET A 276 -2.43 -6.09 -19.85
CA MET A 276 -2.50 -6.49 -21.25
C MET A 276 -1.37 -5.81 -22.00
N VAL A 277 -0.55 -6.60 -22.70
CA VAL A 277 0.61 -6.11 -23.43
C VAL A 277 0.60 -6.57 -24.87
N GLU A 278 1.28 -5.80 -25.72
CA GLU A 278 1.66 -6.19 -27.07
C GLU A 278 3.18 -6.22 -27.18
N VAL A 279 3.71 -7.29 -27.77
CA VAL A 279 5.13 -7.41 -28.09
C VAL A 279 5.32 -7.20 -29.59
N ASP A 280 6.12 -6.22 -29.95
CA ASP A 280 6.56 -6.03 -31.32
C ASP A 280 7.53 -7.16 -31.71
N ARG A 281 7.17 -7.93 -32.75
CA ARG A 281 7.91 -9.13 -33.15
C ARG A 281 9.30 -8.80 -33.69
N GLU A 282 9.47 -7.66 -34.35
CA GLU A 282 10.70 -7.31 -35.06
C GLU A 282 11.73 -6.62 -34.16
N THR A 283 11.27 -5.93 -33.12
CA THR A 283 12.11 -5.12 -32.22
C THR A 283 12.15 -5.64 -30.79
N GLY A 284 11.21 -6.50 -30.41
CA GLY A 284 11.03 -6.96 -29.04
C GLY A 284 10.46 -5.90 -28.10
N ARG A 285 10.06 -4.72 -28.60
CA ARG A 285 9.48 -3.66 -27.75
C ARG A 285 8.14 -4.11 -27.17
N VAL A 286 7.95 -3.85 -25.89
CA VAL A 286 6.68 -4.10 -25.18
C VAL A 286 5.89 -2.81 -25.10
N ARG A 287 4.62 -2.84 -25.51
CA ARG A 287 3.65 -1.78 -25.26
C ARG A 287 2.63 -2.27 -24.24
N VAL A 288 2.53 -1.60 -23.10
CA VAL A 288 1.48 -1.86 -22.12
C VAL A 288 0.20 -1.21 -22.62
N LEU A 289 -0.77 -2.02 -23.04
CA LEU A 289 -2.01 -1.55 -23.66
C LEU A 289 -3.04 -1.13 -22.61
N ARG A 290 -3.09 -1.87 -21.51
CA ARG A 290 -4.06 -1.68 -20.43
C ARG A 290 -3.51 -2.25 -19.15
N TYR A 291 -3.81 -1.58 -18.04
CA TYR A 291 -3.42 -2.03 -16.71
C TYR A 291 -4.53 -1.78 -15.72
N VAL A 292 -5.01 -2.85 -15.07
CA VAL A 292 -6.08 -2.81 -14.09
C VAL A 292 -5.54 -3.38 -12.77
N THR A 293 -5.87 -2.74 -11.64
CA THR A 293 -5.51 -3.23 -10.31
C THR A 293 -6.69 -3.13 -9.34
N VAL A 294 -6.78 -4.08 -8.42
CA VAL A 294 -7.65 -4.03 -7.26
C VAL A 294 -6.82 -4.32 -6.03
N ASP A 295 -6.67 -3.32 -5.17
CA ASP A 295 -5.89 -3.39 -3.93
C ASP A 295 -6.84 -3.40 -2.71
N ASP A 296 -6.55 -4.21 -1.70
CA ASP A 296 -7.29 -4.26 -0.43
C ASP A 296 -6.33 -3.98 0.73
N SER A 297 -6.50 -2.79 1.32
CA SER A 297 -5.76 -2.35 2.49
C SER A 297 -6.69 -2.06 3.68
N GLY A 298 -7.82 -2.75 3.74
CA GLY A 298 -8.90 -2.39 4.66
C GLY A 298 -9.49 -1.00 4.32
N PRO A 299 -10.06 -0.29 5.30
CA PRO A 299 -10.55 1.06 5.11
C PRO A 299 -9.44 2.02 4.67
N ILE A 300 -9.71 2.83 3.65
CA ILE A 300 -8.76 3.82 3.12
C ILE A 300 -9.03 5.17 3.81
N VAL A 301 -8.00 5.72 4.45
CA VAL A 301 -8.06 7.03 5.12
C VAL A 301 -8.23 8.17 4.11
N ASN A 302 -7.42 8.17 3.04
CA ASN A 302 -7.49 9.20 2.01
C ASN A 302 -7.40 8.56 0.62
N PRO A 303 -8.53 8.46 -0.12
CA PRO A 303 -8.58 7.82 -1.43
C PRO A 303 -7.65 8.44 -2.47
N LEU A 304 -7.45 9.77 -2.44
CA LEU A 304 -6.57 10.47 -3.38
C LEU A 304 -5.10 10.10 -3.15
N LEU A 305 -4.64 10.12 -1.89
CA LEU A 305 -3.28 9.73 -1.53
C LEU A 305 -3.03 8.25 -1.80
N ALA A 306 -4.01 7.39 -1.48
CA ALA A 306 -3.95 5.96 -1.75
C ALA A 306 -3.82 5.67 -3.26
N ALA A 307 -4.63 6.31 -4.10
CA ALA A 307 -4.53 6.20 -5.56
C ALA A 307 -3.16 6.67 -6.08
N GLY A 308 -2.64 7.78 -5.55
CA GLY A 308 -1.29 8.27 -5.88
C GLY A 308 -0.18 7.27 -5.52
N GLN A 309 -0.28 6.62 -4.35
CA GLN A 309 0.65 5.55 -3.96
C GLN A 309 0.59 4.37 -4.92
N VAL A 310 -0.62 3.94 -5.30
CA VAL A 310 -0.81 2.85 -6.27
C VAL A 310 -0.19 3.23 -7.61
N HIS A 311 -0.48 4.41 -8.16
CA HIS A 311 0.08 4.87 -9.44
C HIS A 311 1.62 4.87 -9.43
N GLY A 312 2.24 5.42 -8.38
CA GLY A 312 3.69 5.39 -8.24
C GLY A 312 4.23 3.96 -8.20
N GLY A 313 3.54 3.05 -7.50
CA GLY A 313 3.99 1.66 -7.35
C GLY A 313 3.84 0.85 -8.64
N LEU A 314 2.79 1.12 -9.42
CA LEU A 314 2.62 0.55 -10.75
C LEU A 314 3.74 1.00 -11.70
N ALA A 315 4.08 2.29 -11.72
CA ALA A 315 5.18 2.80 -12.53
C ALA A 315 6.51 2.12 -12.16
N GLN A 316 6.77 1.96 -10.87
CA GLN A 316 7.99 1.32 -10.36
C GLN A 316 8.07 -0.18 -10.70
N GLY A 317 6.99 -0.95 -10.54
CA GLY A 317 7.01 -2.37 -10.87
C GLY A 317 7.01 -2.64 -12.38
N ILE A 318 6.36 -1.79 -13.20
CA ILE A 318 6.52 -1.79 -14.66
C ILE A 318 7.98 -1.48 -15.04
N GLY A 319 8.57 -0.47 -14.38
CA GLY A 319 9.99 -0.12 -14.44
C GLY A 319 10.90 -1.33 -14.23
N GLN A 320 10.74 -2.00 -13.09
CA GLN A 320 11.50 -3.19 -12.74
C GLN A 320 11.30 -4.35 -13.73
N ALA A 321 10.09 -4.54 -14.24
CA ALA A 321 9.79 -5.63 -15.16
C ALA A 321 10.35 -5.43 -16.57
N LEU A 322 10.45 -4.18 -17.07
CA LEU A 322 10.75 -3.90 -18.48
C LEU A 322 12.05 -3.11 -18.72
N PHE A 323 12.48 -2.28 -17.78
CA PHE A 323 13.48 -1.23 -18.04
C PHE A 323 14.67 -1.27 -17.07
N GLU A 324 14.40 -1.24 -15.78
CA GLU A 324 15.38 -0.89 -14.75
C GLU A 324 16.36 -2.02 -14.43
N ARG A 325 17.66 -1.71 -14.41
CA ARG A 325 18.72 -2.63 -13.95
C ARG A 325 19.98 -1.89 -13.55
N ALA A 326 20.49 -2.20 -12.36
CA ALA A 326 21.87 -1.89 -12.00
C ALA A 326 22.83 -2.90 -12.66
N VAL A 327 23.72 -2.43 -13.53
CA VAL A 327 24.66 -3.28 -14.28
C VAL A 327 26.07 -3.04 -13.78
N HIS A 328 26.73 -4.12 -13.32
CA HIS A 328 28.15 -4.10 -12.99
C HIS A 328 28.92 -4.94 -14.03
N ASP A 329 30.14 -4.52 -14.38
CA ASP A 329 31.06 -5.35 -15.15
C ASP A 329 31.80 -6.37 -14.28
N GLU A 330 32.68 -7.18 -14.89
CA GLU A 330 33.46 -8.20 -14.19
C GLU A 330 34.46 -7.62 -13.17
N ALA A 331 34.84 -6.34 -13.33
CA ALA A 331 35.70 -5.61 -12.40
C ALA A 331 34.91 -4.93 -11.27
N GLY A 332 33.59 -5.09 -11.23
CA GLY A 332 32.71 -4.48 -10.24
C GLY A 332 32.37 -3.02 -10.51
N GLN A 333 32.67 -2.48 -11.69
CA GLN A 333 32.31 -1.10 -12.04
C GLN A 333 30.83 -0.99 -12.38
N LEU A 334 30.14 -0.02 -11.79
CA LEU A 334 28.73 0.27 -12.09
C LEU A 334 28.62 0.97 -13.46
N LEU A 335 28.18 0.23 -14.46
CA LEU A 335 27.99 0.72 -15.83
C LEU A 335 26.71 1.55 -16.00
N SER A 336 25.74 1.40 -15.09
CA SER A 336 24.45 2.08 -15.13
C SER A 336 24.34 3.16 -14.05
N GLY A 337 25.39 3.96 -13.86
CA GLY A 337 25.51 4.95 -12.78
C GLY A 337 24.79 6.28 -13.01
N SER A 338 24.08 6.43 -14.13
CA SER A 338 23.41 7.67 -14.53
C SER A 338 22.03 7.40 -15.13
N LEU A 339 21.17 8.41 -15.20
CA LEU A 339 19.86 8.32 -15.88
C LEU A 339 19.97 8.15 -17.41
N MET A 340 21.17 8.28 -17.99
CA MET A 340 21.40 7.93 -19.40
C MET A 340 21.36 6.42 -19.62
N ASP A 341 21.71 5.64 -18.59
CA ASP A 341 21.90 4.19 -18.66
C ASP A 341 20.89 3.42 -17.80
N TYR A 342 20.46 4.01 -16.68
CA TYR A 342 19.42 3.48 -15.81
C TYR A 342 18.04 3.97 -16.27
N ALA A 343 17.38 3.15 -17.09
CA ALA A 343 16.13 3.50 -17.74
C ALA A 343 14.93 3.48 -16.77
N ILE A 344 14.53 4.65 -16.30
CA ILE A 344 13.27 4.85 -15.55
C ILE A 344 12.13 5.02 -16.59
N PRO A 345 10.94 4.42 -16.37
CA PRO A 345 9.80 4.62 -17.26
C PRO A 345 9.39 6.10 -17.33
N LYS A 346 9.07 6.55 -18.55
CA LYS A 346 8.53 7.89 -18.82
C LYS A 346 7.00 7.83 -18.93
N ALA A 347 6.37 9.00 -18.98
CA ALA A 347 4.92 9.10 -19.06
C ALA A 347 4.32 8.41 -20.30
N ASP A 348 5.03 8.39 -21.42
CA ASP A 348 4.60 7.73 -22.66
C ASP A 348 4.89 6.22 -22.69
N ASP A 349 5.67 5.70 -21.74
CA ASP A 349 5.89 4.27 -21.55
C ASP A 349 4.74 3.61 -20.75
N LEU A 350 3.89 4.40 -20.09
CA LEU A 350 2.86 3.94 -19.15
C LEU A 350 1.44 4.21 -19.69
N PRO A 351 0.48 3.28 -19.50
CA PRO A 351 -0.91 3.52 -19.83
C PRO A 351 -1.57 4.38 -18.73
N ALA A 352 -2.78 4.86 -19.00
CA ALA A 352 -3.67 5.24 -17.90
C ALA A 352 -3.96 4.01 -17.03
N PHE A 353 -3.89 4.18 -15.71
CA PHE A 353 -4.14 3.10 -14.75
C PHE A 353 -5.61 3.04 -14.35
N GLU A 354 -6.19 1.85 -14.40
CA GLU A 354 -7.53 1.58 -13.87
C GLU A 354 -7.42 0.96 -12.47
N THR A 355 -7.62 1.78 -11.44
CA THR A 355 -7.50 1.34 -10.04
C THR A 355 -8.87 1.06 -9.43
N GLY A 356 -8.96 -0.02 -8.66
CA GLY A 356 -10.09 -0.36 -7.80
C GLY A 356 -9.63 -0.74 -6.41
N HIS A 357 -10.58 -0.91 -5.50
CA HIS A 357 -10.30 -1.41 -4.17
C HIS A 357 -11.43 -2.31 -3.68
N THR A 358 -11.08 -3.26 -2.81
CA THR A 358 -12.02 -3.93 -1.91
C THR A 358 -11.68 -3.56 -0.47
N VAL A 359 -12.56 -3.87 0.47
CA VAL A 359 -12.37 -3.51 1.88
C VAL A 359 -12.49 -4.75 2.75
N THR A 360 -11.36 -5.19 3.28
CA THR A 360 -11.28 -6.27 4.27
C THR A 360 -10.54 -5.75 5.51
N PRO A 361 -11.27 -5.24 6.53
CA PRO A 361 -10.66 -4.67 7.72
C PRO A 361 -9.70 -5.63 8.42
N SER A 362 -8.59 -5.11 8.94
CA SER A 362 -7.75 -5.86 9.87
C SER A 362 -8.41 -5.96 11.24
N PRO A 363 -8.40 -7.13 11.90
CA PRO A 363 -8.79 -7.23 13.29
C PRO A 363 -7.71 -6.68 14.25
N ARG A 364 -6.51 -6.33 13.76
CA ARG A 364 -5.33 -5.94 14.55
C ARG A 364 -5.14 -4.42 14.68
N THR A 365 -5.98 -3.62 14.05
CA THR A 365 -5.92 -2.15 14.12
C THR A 365 -7.28 -1.58 14.50
N ALA A 366 -7.30 -0.49 15.27
CA ALA A 366 -8.53 0.06 15.84
C ALA A 366 -9.53 0.57 14.78
N LEU A 367 -9.03 0.99 13.61
CA LEU A 367 -9.84 1.42 12.47
C LEU A 367 -9.87 0.39 11.33
N GLY A 368 -9.31 -0.81 11.54
CA GLY A 368 -9.23 -1.85 10.53
C GLY A 368 -8.31 -1.56 9.35
N VAL A 369 -7.57 -0.45 9.38
CA VAL A 369 -6.64 -0.02 8.34
C VAL A 369 -5.44 -0.97 8.21
N LYS A 370 -4.94 -1.13 6.97
CA LYS A 370 -3.67 -1.78 6.62
C LYS A 370 -2.78 -0.81 5.82
N GLY A 371 -1.56 -1.22 5.51
CA GLY A 371 -0.64 -0.43 4.68
C GLY A 371 -0.87 -0.66 3.18
N ILE A 372 -0.88 0.39 2.36
CA ILE A 372 -0.96 0.30 0.89
C ILE A 372 0.36 0.70 0.19
N GLY A 373 1.31 1.17 1.00
CA GLY A 373 2.48 1.91 0.53
C GLY A 373 3.39 1.13 -0.39
N GLU A 374 3.42 -0.20 -0.40
CA GLU A 374 4.31 -1.01 -1.26
C GLU A 374 3.55 -1.97 -2.18
N SER A 375 2.27 -2.20 -1.89
CA SER A 375 1.32 -3.11 -2.56
C SER A 375 1.45 -3.14 -4.08
N ALA A 376 1.27 -2.01 -4.75
CA ALA A 376 1.24 -1.97 -6.21
C ALA A 376 2.57 -2.37 -6.88
N THR A 377 3.71 -2.19 -6.21
CA THR A 377 5.02 -2.62 -6.75
C THR A 377 5.15 -4.14 -6.68
N ILE A 378 4.59 -4.76 -5.64
CA ILE A 378 4.64 -6.20 -5.43
C ILE A 378 3.87 -6.94 -6.52
N GLY A 379 2.66 -6.49 -6.85
CA GLY A 379 1.82 -7.15 -7.83
C GLY A 379 2.11 -6.77 -9.30
N SER A 380 2.67 -5.59 -9.57
CA SER A 380 2.85 -5.14 -10.95
C SER A 380 4.02 -5.76 -11.70
N THR A 381 5.14 -6.00 -11.02
CA THR A 381 6.29 -6.69 -11.61
C THR A 381 5.90 -8.08 -12.18
N PRO A 382 5.25 -8.99 -11.40
CA PRO A 382 4.78 -10.26 -11.95
C PRO A 382 3.67 -10.13 -13.00
N ALA A 383 2.72 -9.19 -12.86
CA ALA A 383 1.64 -9.05 -13.84
C ALA A 383 2.18 -8.73 -15.23
N ILE A 384 3.15 -7.81 -15.33
CA ILE A 384 3.82 -7.47 -16.59
C ILE A 384 4.62 -8.65 -17.13
N ALA A 385 5.39 -9.31 -16.28
CA ALA A 385 6.19 -10.46 -16.71
C ALA A 385 5.32 -11.61 -17.22
N ASN A 386 4.21 -11.91 -16.53
CA ASN A 386 3.20 -12.88 -16.96
C ASN A 386 2.58 -12.48 -18.30
N ALA A 387 2.26 -11.19 -18.48
CA ALA A 387 1.67 -10.71 -19.73
C ALA A 387 2.64 -10.86 -20.91
N VAL A 388 3.90 -10.48 -20.75
CA VAL A 388 4.91 -10.63 -21.81
C VAL A 388 5.14 -12.11 -22.13
N LEU A 389 5.24 -12.97 -21.12
CA LEU A 389 5.47 -14.41 -21.33
C LEU A 389 4.24 -15.13 -21.91
N ASP A 390 3.03 -14.68 -21.60
CA ASP A 390 1.82 -15.13 -22.29
C ASP A 390 1.85 -14.71 -23.78
N ALA A 391 2.24 -13.47 -24.09
CA ALA A 391 2.39 -13.00 -25.48
C ALA A 391 3.38 -13.84 -26.30
N LEU A 392 4.48 -14.26 -25.68
CA LEU A 392 5.56 -15.02 -26.32
C LEU A 392 5.33 -16.54 -26.34
N ARG A 393 4.37 -17.04 -25.55
CA ARG A 393 4.09 -18.48 -25.42
C ARG A 393 3.81 -19.20 -26.73
N PRO A 394 3.06 -18.63 -27.71
CA PRO A 394 2.85 -19.27 -29.01
C PRO A 394 4.14 -19.55 -29.80
N LEU A 395 5.26 -18.92 -29.42
CA LEU A 395 6.58 -19.13 -30.02
C LEU A 395 7.42 -20.18 -29.26
N GLY A 396 6.84 -20.85 -28.26
CA GLY A 396 7.52 -21.83 -27.40
C GLY A 396 8.39 -21.21 -26.29
N ILE A 397 8.35 -19.88 -26.11
CA ILE A 397 9.12 -19.18 -25.07
C ILE A 397 8.30 -19.19 -23.77
N ARG A 398 8.79 -19.91 -22.76
CA ARG A 398 8.06 -20.13 -21.49
C ARG A 398 8.57 -19.27 -20.33
N HIS A 399 9.81 -18.81 -20.39
CA HIS A 399 10.44 -18.02 -19.33
C HIS A 399 11.54 -17.12 -19.89
N LEU A 400 11.69 -15.96 -19.28
CA LEU A 400 12.79 -15.00 -19.45
C LEU A 400 12.96 -14.27 -18.12
N ASP A 401 14.20 -14.00 -17.74
CA ASP A 401 14.47 -13.18 -16.56
C ASP A 401 14.15 -11.71 -16.84
N ILE A 402 13.77 -10.95 -15.80
CA ILE A 402 13.56 -9.50 -15.87
C ILE A 402 14.90 -8.74 -15.75
N PRO A 403 15.01 -7.48 -16.23
CA PRO A 403 14.02 -6.77 -17.03
C PRO A 403 13.88 -7.34 -18.44
N LEU A 404 12.65 -7.38 -18.95
CA LEU A 404 12.28 -7.88 -20.27
C LEU A 404 12.56 -6.82 -21.34
N THR A 405 13.83 -6.43 -21.44
CA THR A 405 14.29 -5.41 -22.40
C THR A 405 14.02 -5.84 -23.85
N PRO A 406 13.86 -4.87 -24.78
CA PRO A 406 13.63 -5.17 -26.19
C PRO A 406 14.69 -6.13 -26.78
N ALA A 407 15.97 -5.90 -26.47
CA ALA A 407 17.06 -6.75 -26.94
C ALA A 407 16.95 -8.19 -26.43
N ARG A 408 16.52 -8.40 -25.18
CA ARG A 408 16.32 -9.75 -24.60
C ARG A 408 15.17 -10.47 -25.26
N ILE A 409 14.05 -9.80 -25.44
CA ILE A 409 12.86 -10.36 -26.10
C ILE A 409 13.18 -10.69 -27.57
N TRP A 410 13.79 -9.76 -28.30
CA TRP A 410 14.15 -9.94 -29.70
C TRP A 410 15.06 -11.16 -29.92
N ARG A 411 16.10 -11.31 -29.08
CA ARG A 411 16.98 -12.50 -29.13
C ARG A 411 16.18 -13.78 -28.91
N ALA A 412 15.30 -13.80 -27.90
CA ALA A 412 14.48 -14.97 -27.60
C ALA A 412 13.54 -15.35 -28.77
N ILE A 413 12.91 -14.36 -29.42
CA ILE A 413 12.07 -14.57 -30.61
C ILE A 413 12.90 -15.11 -31.78
N THR A 414 14.07 -14.53 -32.02
CA THR A 414 14.98 -14.93 -33.11
C THR A 414 15.47 -16.37 -32.92
N ASP A 415 15.89 -16.72 -31.71
CA ASP A 415 16.36 -18.07 -31.38
C ASP A 415 15.23 -19.11 -31.40
N ALA A 416 14.00 -18.71 -31.05
CA ALA A 416 12.83 -19.56 -31.24
C ALA A 416 12.55 -19.80 -32.73
N GLY A 417 12.60 -18.76 -33.57
CA GLY A 417 12.39 -18.89 -35.02
C GLY A 417 13.40 -19.83 -35.70
N ARG A 418 14.69 -19.74 -35.34
CA ARG A 418 15.74 -20.63 -35.87
C ARG A 418 15.50 -22.10 -35.54
N ARG A 419 15.01 -22.40 -34.34
CA ARG A 419 14.68 -23.78 -33.91
C ARG A 419 13.47 -24.40 -34.60
N HIS A 420 12.61 -23.60 -35.22
CA HIS A 420 11.48 -24.09 -36.01
C HIS A 420 11.81 -24.23 -37.50
N ALA A 421 12.89 -23.59 -37.97
CA ALA A 421 13.32 -23.58 -39.36
C ALA A 421 14.36 -24.66 -39.70
N GLY A 422 15.03 -25.23 -38.69
CA GLY A 422 15.91 -26.39 -38.81
C GLY A 422 15.31 -27.58 -38.07
#